data_AF-A0A1H1STC6-F1
#
_entry.id   AF-A0A1H1STC6-F1
#
_cell.length_a   1.000
_cell.length_b   1.000
_cell.length_c   1.000
_cell.angle_alpha   90.00
_cell.angle_beta   90.00
_cell.angle_gamma   90.00
#
_symmetry.space_group_name_H-M   'P 1'
#
loop_
_entity.id
_entity.type
_entity.pdbx_description
1 polymer ?
#
loop_
_entity_poly.entity_id
_entity_poly.type
_entity_poly.pdbx_seq_one_letter_code
_entity_poly.pdbx_strand_id
1 'polypeptide(L)'
;MLFIGMLFPSVIIAQENLENHSVTSLVLTELNRERNLQKENLDLKIKQLDAKIDNLDVSIKNTSSSSEKVDKLLERVQILEERQQELDKNTVSVYKYNYSSAVLNLASMEREIKPLNLFNSSRDFYGTLEKTSNPMNYDGYAEWFKEFQKYIEENKKDEARLAALSHIIDVTGNLAEGTPFTGMFAGSLFDGIGSFINSLGRRDRNLREKSMKMFNLTTSVSQFTHDKDLIETEWKGITKSLNELTELQNQAMEANVVNLLGIEKEVFNKRFTNETDAKKRTQYIIDISKIAENKIVEERAKNPENWKQQYFNQMEAVQNLKIRFGTITFRILENLDKYKVLIDKYKQDEFLKDRMNQLELKLDLVKGSFESTFNPQEYIRASNEMYIVE
;
A
#
# COMPACT_ATOMS: atom_id res chain seq x y z
N MET A 1 20.18 -47.12 -21.57
CA MET A 1 18.88 -46.46 -21.29
C MET A 1 18.35 -47.01 -19.99
N LEU A 2 18.33 -46.19 -18.93
CA LEU A 2 17.65 -46.50 -17.68
C LEU A 2 17.10 -45.16 -17.16
N PHE A 3 15.85 -44.89 -17.51
CA PHE A 3 15.07 -43.78 -16.97
C PHE A 3 14.56 -44.21 -15.61
N ILE A 4 15.13 -43.66 -14.53
CA ILE A 4 14.53 -43.73 -13.20
C ILE A 4 13.65 -42.48 -13.07
N GLY A 5 12.35 -42.66 -13.27
CA GLY A 5 11.36 -41.65 -12.97
C GLY A 5 11.24 -41.47 -11.47
N MET A 6 11.69 -40.34 -10.95
CA MET A 6 11.35 -39.90 -9.60
C MET A 6 9.86 -39.50 -9.59
N LEU A 7 9.06 -40.33 -8.92
CA LEU A 7 7.68 -40.01 -8.56
C LEU A 7 7.71 -38.92 -7.48
N PHE A 8 7.13 -37.76 -7.79
CA PHE A 8 6.98 -36.65 -6.86
C PHE A 8 5.85 -36.93 -5.86
N PRO A 9 6.00 -36.57 -4.57
CA PRO A 9 4.88 -36.58 -3.65
C PRO A 9 3.91 -35.45 -4.00
N SER A 10 2.65 -35.81 -4.19
CA SER A 10 1.53 -34.86 -4.27
C SER A 10 1.48 -34.04 -2.98
N VAL A 11 1.61 -32.73 -3.07
CA VAL A 11 1.46 -31.82 -1.93
C VAL A 11 0.00 -31.88 -1.46
N ILE A 12 -0.24 -32.52 -0.31
CA ILE A 12 -1.51 -32.49 0.40
C ILE A 12 -1.50 -31.23 1.26
N ILE A 13 -2.29 -30.23 0.87
CA ILE A 13 -2.56 -29.06 1.71
C ILE A 13 -3.42 -29.55 2.87
N ALA A 14 -2.85 -29.60 4.08
CA ALA A 14 -3.60 -29.87 5.30
C ALA A 14 -4.61 -28.74 5.54
N GLN A 15 -5.86 -29.13 5.79
CA GLN A 15 -6.99 -28.25 5.93
C GLN A 15 -7.10 -27.77 7.39
N GLU A 16 -6.27 -26.81 7.79
CA GLU A 16 -6.41 -26.10 9.08
C GLU A 16 -6.71 -24.62 8.82
N ASN A 17 -7.89 -24.16 9.29
CA ASN A 17 -8.40 -22.78 9.34
C ASN A 17 -7.86 -21.79 8.29
N LEU A 18 -8.41 -21.89 7.08
CA LEU A 18 -8.03 -21.16 5.87
C LEU A 18 -8.67 -19.76 5.70
N GLU A 19 -9.40 -19.24 6.67
CA GLU A 19 -10.28 -18.08 6.41
C GLU A 19 -9.58 -16.71 6.34
N ASN A 20 -8.30 -16.57 6.75
CA ASN A 20 -7.65 -15.24 6.84
C ASN A 20 -6.25 -15.11 6.23
N HIS A 21 -5.73 -16.11 5.52
CA HIS A 21 -4.39 -16.04 4.93
C HIS A 21 -4.41 -15.93 3.40
N SER A 22 -3.60 -15.03 2.85
CA SER A 22 -3.48 -14.90 1.40
C SER A 22 -2.84 -16.17 0.82
N VAL A 23 -3.18 -16.50 -0.44
CA VAL A 23 -2.54 -17.62 -1.15
C VAL A 23 -1.01 -17.49 -1.12
N THR A 24 -0.50 -16.27 -1.28
CA THR A 24 0.93 -15.98 -1.21
C THR A 24 1.50 -16.30 0.17
N SER A 25 0.82 -15.93 1.27
CA SER A 25 1.33 -16.20 2.62
C SER A 25 1.40 -17.70 2.92
N LEU A 26 0.43 -18.49 2.46
CA LEU A 26 0.46 -19.95 2.60
C LEU A 26 1.66 -20.58 1.87
N VAL A 27 1.91 -20.14 0.63
CA VAL A 27 3.06 -20.60 -0.16
C VAL A 27 4.37 -20.18 0.50
N LEU A 28 4.47 -18.93 0.98
CA LEU A 28 5.66 -18.45 1.69
C LEU A 28 5.92 -19.24 2.98
N THR A 29 4.89 -19.60 3.74
CA THR A 29 5.04 -20.42 4.96
C THR A 29 5.57 -21.81 4.64
N GLU A 30 5.05 -22.48 3.62
CA GLU A 30 5.52 -23.81 3.24
C GLU A 30 6.95 -23.78 2.69
N LEU A 31 7.26 -22.80 1.84
CA LEU A 31 8.64 -22.59 1.36
C LEU A 31 9.61 -22.30 2.51
N ASN A 32 9.19 -21.50 3.51
CA ASN A 32 9.97 -21.26 4.72
C ASN A 32 10.26 -22.56 5.49
N ARG A 33 9.26 -23.46 5.59
CA ARG A 33 9.37 -24.75 6.28
C ARG A 33 10.35 -25.67 5.59
N GLU A 34 10.19 -25.91 4.29
CA GLU A 34 11.10 -26.76 3.50
C GLU A 34 12.54 -26.24 3.53
N ARG A 35 12.70 -24.92 3.45
CA ARG A 35 13.99 -24.24 3.52
C ARG A 35 14.69 -24.40 4.86
N ASN A 36 13.97 -24.23 5.98
CA ASN A 36 14.56 -24.37 7.31
C ASN A 36 15.19 -25.76 7.49
N LEU A 37 14.51 -26.80 7.00
CA LEU A 37 15.03 -28.16 7.00
C LEU A 37 16.30 -28.30 6.14
N GLN A 38 16.33 -27.69 4.95
CA GLN A 38 17.52 -27.73 4.09
C GLN A 38 18.70 -26.98 4.71
N LYS A 39 18.47 -25.81 5.31
CA LYS A 39 19.49 -25.01 5.99
C LYS A 39 20.09 -25.78 7.17
N GLU A 40 19.24 -26.34 8.03
CA GLU A 40 19.71 -27.15 9.18
C GLU A 40 20.59 -28.33 8.72
N ASN A 41 20.21 -29.01 7.65
CA ASN A 41 21.01 -30.11 7.10
C ASN A 41 22.38 -29.65 6.59
N LEU A 42 22.44 -28.51 5.89
CA LEU A 42 23.70 -27.94 5.39
C LEU A 42 24.59 -27.46 6.54
N ASP A 43 24.02 -26.75 7.52
CA ASP A 43 24.73 -26.27 8.71
C ASP A 43 25.31 -27.43 9.52
N LEU A 44 24.55 -28.52 9.70
CA LEU A 44 25.04 -29.73 10.35
C LEU A 44 26.21 -30.35 9.59
N LYS A 45 26.13 -30.42 8.27
CA LYS A 45 27.19 -31.00 7.44
C LYS A 45 28.47 -30.14 7.47
N ILE A 46 28.34 -28.82 7.41
CA ILE A 46 29.47 -27.88 7.55
C ILE A 46 30.15 -28.07 8.90
N LYS A 47 29.37 -28.13 10.00
CA LYS A 47 29.91 -28.38 11.36
C LYS A 47 30.63 -29.72 11.47
N GLN A 48 30.13 -30.76 10.81
CA GLN A 48 30.80 -32.07 10.77
C GLN A 48 32.14 -32.00 10.02
N LEU A 49 32.20 -31.26 8.91
CA LEU A 49 33.44 -31.05 8.16
C LEU A 49 34.45 -30.23 8.96
N ASP A 50 34.01 -29.17 9.65
CA ASP A 50 34.85 -28.37 10.55
C ASP A 50 35.47 -29.24 11.65
N ALA A 51 34.66 -30.09 12.32
CA ALA A 51 35.17 -31.00 13.34
C ALA A 51 36.19 -32.02 12.80
N LYS A 52 36.02 -32.48 11.55
CA LYS A 52 37.00 -33.35 10.88
C LYS A 52 38.31 -32.61 10.60
N ILE A 53 38.24 -31.36 10.14
CA ILE A 53 39.42 -30.51 9.89
C ILE A 53 40.18 -30.28 11.19
N ASP A 54 39.49 -29.94 12.28
CA ASP A 54 40.11 -29.70 13.59
C ASP A 54 40.84 -30.95 14.11
N ASN A 55 40.19 -32.12 14.00
CA ASN A 55 40.80 -33.39 14.38
C ASN A 55 42.02 -33.74 13.52
N LEU A 56 41.96 -33.49 12.21
CA LEU A 56 43.08 -33.67 11.30
C LEU A 56 44.23 -32.71 11.62
N ASP A 57 43.94 -31.45 11.95
CA ASP A 57 44.94 -30.45 12.32
C ASP A 57 45.70 -30.84 13.60
N VAL A 58 45.00 -31.42 14.59
CA VAL A 58 45.63 -32.01 15.77
C VAL A 58 46.49 -33.23 15.41
N SER A 59 45.96 -34.13 14.56
CA SER A 59 46.66 -35.34 14.12
C SER A 59 47.95 -35.02 13.34
N ILE A 60 47.91 -34.05 12.43
CA ILE A 60 49.06 -33.59 11.63
C ILE A 60 50.17 -33.05 12.54
N LYS A 61 49.81 -32.22 13.54
CA LYS A 61 50.77 -31.66 14.51
C LYS A 61 51.49 -32.75 15.32
N ASN A 62 50.77 -33.81 15.67
CA ASN A 62 51.27 -34.90 16.50
C ASN A 62 51.96 -36.02 15.70
N THR A 63 51.96 -35.95 14.37
CA THR A 63 52.61 -36.95 13.51
C THR A 63 54.10 -36.64 13.40
N SER A 64 54.97 -37.66 13.41
CA SER A 64 56.43 -37.49 13.24
C SER A 64 56.91 -37.89 11.85
N SER A 65 56.22 -38.83 11.19
CA SER A 65 56.55 -39.30 9.84
C SER A 65 56.20 -38.27 8.78
N SER A 66 57.16 -37.88 7.95
CA SER A 66 56.93 -36.96 6.83
C SER A 66 55.96 -37.52 5.79
N SER A 67 56.01 -38.84 5.52
CA SER A 67 55.09 -39.48 4.58
C SER A 67 53.65 -39.43 5.09
N GLU A 68 53.44 -39.77 6.36
CA GLU A 68 52.11 -39.78 6.98
C GLU A 68 51.53 -38.36 7.12
N LYS A 69 52.38 -37.34 7.32
CA LYS A 69 51.97 -35.94 7.26
C LYS A 69 51.45 -35.54 5.88
N VAL A 70 52.11 -35.98 4.81
CA VAL A 70 51.70 -35.67 3.44
C VAL A 70 50.32 -36.28 3.16
N ASP A 71 50.10 -37.54 3.54
CA ASP A 71 48.80 -38.20 3.35
C ASP A 71 47.67 -37.47 4.11
N LYS A 72 47.91 -37.07 5.36
CA LYS A 72 46.94 -36.31 6.16
C LYS A 72 46.68 -34.90 5.61
N LEU A 73 47.70 -34.25 5.02
CA LEU A 73 47.52 -32.96 4.35
C LEU A 73 46.67 -33.09 3.08
N LEU A 74 46.83 -34.17 2.32
CA LEU A 74 45.98 -34.45 1.15
C LEU A 74 44.52 -34.69 1.58
N GLU A 75 44.29 -35.49 2.63
CA GLU A 75 42.96 -35.69 3.20
C GLU A 75 42.33 -34.37 3.68
N ARG A 76 43.12 -33.51 4.33
CA ARG A 76 42.68 -32.19 4.75
C ARG A 76 42.27 -31.30 3.56
N VAL A 77 43.04 -31.30 2.47
CA VAL A 77 42.68 -30.55 1.26
C VAL A 77 41.36 -31.05 0.68
N GLN A 78 41.14 -32.36 0.61
CA GLN A 78 39.87 -32.94 0.14
C GLN A 78 38.69 -32.48 1.01
N ILE A 79 38.82 -32.52 2.34
CA ILE A 79 37.75 -32.08 3.25
C ILE A 79 37.50 -30.57 3.14
N LEU A 80 38.55 -29.77 2.90
CA LEU A 80 38.39 -28.33 2.62
C LEU A 80 37.65 -28.07 1.31
N GLU A 81 37.93 -28.84 0.27
CA GLU A 81 37.19 -28.76 -1.00
C GLU A 81 35.72 -29.16 -0.81
N GLU A 82 35.44 -30.25 -0.09
CA GLU A 82 34.07 -30.64 0.28
C GLU A 82 33.36 -29.54 1.07
N ARG A 83 34.04 -28.93 2.05
CA ARG A 83 33.51 -27.81 2.83
C ARG A 83 33.19 -26.60 1.95
N GLN A 84 34.08 -26.24 1.03
CA GLN A 84 33.83 -25.14 0.10
C GLN A 84 32.63 -25.44 -0.80
N GLN A 85 32.46 -26.67 -1.26
CA GLN A 85 31.29 -27.07 -2.04
C GLN A 85 29.98 -26.98 -1.23
N GLU A 86 29.98 -27.34 0.05
CA GLU A 86 28.80 -27.20 0.91
C GLU A 86 28.47 -25.73 1.23
N LEU A 87 29.48 -24.87 1.42
CA LEU A 87 29.29 -23.43 1.54
C LEU A 87 28.69 -22.82 0.27
N ASP A 88 29.22 -23.19 -0.89
CA ASP A 88 28.69 -22.75 -2.19
C ASP A 88 27.23 -23.19 -2.38
N LYS A 89 26.89 -24.43 -2.01
CA LYS A 89 25.49 -24.93 -2.02
C LYS A 89 24.60 -24.11 -1.10
N ASN A 90 25.07 -23.77 0.09
CA ASN A 90 24.31 -22.97 1.05
C ASN A 90 24.02 -21.57 0.48
N THR A 91 25.04 -20.88 -0.04
CA THR A 91 24.85 -19.57 -0.66
C THR A 91 23.88 -19.61 -1.84
N VAL A 92 23.99 -20.61 -2.73
CA VAL A 92 23.03 -20.76 -3.83
C VAL A 92 21.62 -21.00 -3.29
N SER A 93 21.46 -21.84 -2.27
CA SER A 93 20.17 -22.10 -1.62
C SER A 93 19.54 -20.82 -1.03
N VAL A 94 20.34 -19.99 -0.36
CA VAL A 94 19.90 -18.69 0.19
C VAL A 94 19.38 -17.79 -0.92
N TYR A 95 20.11 -17.64 -2.02
CA TYR A 95 19.68 -16.80 -3.14
C TYR A 95 18.45 -17.35 -3.86
N LYS A 96 18.37 -18.67 -4.07
CA LYS A 96 17.17 -19.34 -4.61
C LYS A 96 15.93 -18.96 -3.82
N TYR A 97 16.01 -19.07 -2.49
CA TYR A 97 14.91 -18.75 -1.60
C TYR A 97 14.58 -17.25 -1.59
N ASN A 98 15.58 -16.39 -1.33
CA ASN A 98 15.35 -14.96 -1.21
C ASN A 98 14.78 -14.38 -2.52
N TYR A 99 15.27 -14.84 -3.67
CA TYR A 99 14.78 -14.36 -4.96
C TYR A 99 13.36 -14.88 -5.26
N SER A 100 13.06 -16.15 -4.97
CA SER A 100 11.70 -16.65 -5.06
C SER A 100 10.75 -15.82 -4.17
N SER A 101 11.11 -15.61 -2.91
CA SER A 101 10.35 -14.76 -1.98
C SER A 101 10.10 -13.36 -2.55
N ALA A 102 11.10 -12.74 -3.17
CA ALA A 102 10.96 -11.45 -3.85
C ALA A 102 9.90 -11.49 -4.94
N VAL A 103 9.97 -12.47 -5.85
CA VAL A 103 9.00 -12.62 -6.94
C VAL A 103 7.58 -12.87 -6.41
N LEU A 104 7.44 -13.69 -5.37
CA LEU A 104 6.15 -14.00 -4.74
C LEU A 104 5.52 -12.75 -4.12
N ASN A 105 6.31 -11.96 -3.40
CA ASN A 105 5.83 -10.72 -2.78
C ASN A 105 5.46 -9.69 -3.84
N LEU A 106 6.28 -9.54 -4.88
CA LEU A 106 6.00 -8.65 -6.00
C LEU A 106 4.69 -9.02 -6.71
N ALA A 107 4.44 -10.32 -6.92
CA ALA A 107 3.18 -10.81 -7.46
C ALA A 107 2.00 -10.48 -6.52
N SER A 108 2.15 -10.69 -5.20
CA SER A 108 1.10 -10.34 -4.22
C SER A 108 0.73 -8.86 -4.29
N MET A 109 1.74 -7.97 -4.39
CA MET A 109 1.53 -6.52 -4.45
C MET A 109 0.65 -6.10 -5.63
N GLU A 110 0.74 -6.77 -6.80
CA GLU A 110 -0.14 -6.50 -7.95
C GLU A 110 -1.63 -6.60 -7.58
N ARG A 111 -1.98 -7.56 -6.70
CA ARG A 111 -3.36 -7.81 -6.28
C ARG A 111 -3.77 -7.01 -5.04
N GLU A 112 -2.82 -6.43 -4.32
CA GLU A 112 -3.07 -5.59 -3.14
C GLU A 112 -3.21 -4.10 -3.53
N ILE A 113 -2.38 -3.63 -4.48
CA ILE A 113 -2.44 -2.24 -4.99
C ILE A 113 -3.75 -1.98 -5.76
N LYS A 114 -4.28 -2.96 -6.49
CA LYS A 114 -5.51 -2.79 -7.28
C LYS A 114 -6.75 -2.47 -6.44
N PRO A 115 -7.10 -3.25 -5.40
CA PRO A 115 -8.17 -2.91 -4.47
C PRO A 115 -7.96 -1.56 -3.81
N LEU A 116 -6.72 -1.16 -3.50
CA LEU A 116 -6.42 0.16 -2.93
C LEU A 116 -6.76 1.31 -3.90
N ASN A 117 -6.44 1.15 -5.18
CA ASN A 117 -6.84 2.10 -6.22
C ASN A 117 -8.37 2.18 -6.38
N LEU A 118 -9.06 1.04 -6.31
CA LEU A 118 -10.53 0.98 -6.38
C LEU A 118 -11.20 1.55 -5.13
N PHE A 119 -10.64 1.28 -3.96
CA PHE A 119 -11.05 1.83 -2.68
C PHE A 119 -11.05 3.36 -2.71
N ASN A 120 -10.04 3.99 -3.31
CA ASN A 120 -9.98 5.45 -3.44
C ASN A 120 -11.05 6.01 -4.39
N SER A 121 -11.50 5.22 -5.37
CA SER A 121 -12.37 5.68 -6.45
C SER A 121 -13.87 5.52 -6.15
N SER A 122 -14.26 4.78 -5.10
CA SER A 122 -15.63 4.25 -4.99
C SER A 122 -16.39 4.55 -3.69
N ARG A 123 -15.94 5.46 -2.81
CA ARG A 123 -16.54 5.54 -1.45
C ARG A 123 -17.63 6.58 -1.32
N ASP A 124 -18.82 6.11 -0.95
CA ASP A 124 -19.96 6.89 -0.49
C ASP A 124 -19.64 7.90 0.63
N PHE A 125 -18.59 7.64 1.41
CA PHE A 125 -18.07 8.57 2.41
C PHE A 125 -17.67 9.91 1.78
N TYR A 126 -16.79 9.91 0.77
CA TYR A 126 -16.32 11.14 0.11
C TYR A 126 -17.46 11.87 -0.60
N GLY A 127 -18.39 11.13 -1.22
CA GLY A 127 -19.60 11.73 -1.79
C GLY A 127 -20.51 12.39 -0.74
N THR A 128 -20.55 11.86 0.49
CA THR A 128 -21.31 12.46 1.60
C THR A 128 -20.57 13.66 2.20
N LEU A 129 -19.24 13.56 2.26
CA LEU A 129 -18.35 14.61 2.74
C LEU A 129 -18.49 15.86 1.86
N GLU A 130 -18.47 15.67 0.55
CA GLU A 130 -18.64 16.76 -0.41
C GLU A 130 -20.03 17.38 -0.36
N LYS A 131 -21.07 16.55 -0.23
CA LYS A 131 -22.45 17.06 -0.03
C LYS A 131 -22.60 17.89 1.25
N THR A 132 -21.82 17.59 2.29
CA THR A 132 -21.84 18.32 3.57
C THR A 132 -21.11 19.66 3.47
N SER A 133 -20.13 19.78 2.59
CA SER A 133 -19.42 21.04 2.32
C SER A 133 -20.20 22.06 1.50
N ASN A 134 -21.40 21.73 1.01
CA ASN A 134 -22.18 22.61 0.15
C ASN A 134 -23.46 23.12 0.87
N PRO A 135 -23.54 24.41 1.24
CA PRO A 135 -24.70 25.02 1.86
C PRO A 135 -25.99 24.89 1.05
N MET A 136 -25.91 24.74 -0.28
CA MET A 136 -27.08 24.55 -1.14
C MET A 136 -27.82 23.23 -0.89
N ASN A 137 -27.16 22.26 -0.23
CA ASN A 137 -27.77 20.99 0.15
C ASN A 137 -28.57 21.07 1.46
N TYR A 138 -28.74 22.26 2.04
CA TYR A 138 -29.47 22.47 3.29
C TYR A 138 -30.81 23.14 3.03
N ASP A 139 -31.82 22.71 3.78
CA ASP A 139 -33.19 23.13 3.60
C ASP A 139 -33.35 24.66 3.68
N GLY A 140 -33.99 25.22 2.66
CA GLY A 140 -34.28 26.65 2.56
C GLY A 140 -33.09 27.54 2.18
N TYR A 141 -31.88 27.00 2.05
CA TYR A 141 -30.69 27.77 1.66
C TYR A 141 -30.79 28.27 0.22
N ALA A 142 -31.09 27.39 -0.73
CA ALA A 142 -31.19 27.75 -2.15
C ALA A 142 -32.27 28.82 -2.43
N GLU A 143 -33.39 28.77 -1.71
CA GLU A 143 -34.45 29.78 -1.81
C GLU A 143 -34.00 31.11 -1.23
N TRP A 144 -33.40 31.09 -0.04
CA TRP A 144 -32.87 32.31 0.58
C TRP A 144 -31.74 32.93 -0.25
N PHE A 145 -30.89 32.10 -0.84
CA PHE A 145 -29.77 32.56 -1.64
C PHE A 145 -30.24 33.34 -2.87
N LYS A 146 -31.39 32.98 -3.47
CA LYS A 146 -32.01 33.77 -4.55
C LYS A 146 -32.42 35.17 -4.11
N GLU A 147 -32.98 35.32 -2.90
CA GLU A 147 -33.33 36.63 -2.33
C GLU A 147 -32.07 37.47 -2.08
N PHE A 148 -31.01 36.82 -1.58
CA PHE A 148 -29.72 37.46 -1.39
C PHE A 148 -29.07 37.88 -2.73
N GLN A 149 -29.10 37.03 -3.75
CA GLN A 149 -28.64 37.37 -5.10
C GLN A 149 -29.40 38.57 -5.67
N LYS A 150 -30.72 38.61 -5.49
CA LYS A 150 -31.54 39.75 -5.92
C LYS A 150 -31.10 41.05 -5.24
N TYR A 151 -30.84 41.01 -3.93
CA TYR A 151 -30.30 42.16 -3.21
C TYR A 151 -28.94 42.62 -3.77
N ILE A 152 -28.02 41.68 -4.04
CA ILE A 152 -26.73 42.02 -4.66
C ILE A 152 -26.95 42.73 -6.00
N GLU A 153 -27.81 42.18 -6.87
CA GLU A 153 -28.07 42.73 -8.20
C GLU A 153 -28.70 44.13 -8.17
N GLU A 154 -29.58 44.38 -7.21
CA GLU A 154 -30.22 45.68 -7.01
C GLU A 154 -29.26 46.75 -6.48
N ASN A 155 -28.26 46.35 -5.66
CA ASN A 155 -27.40 47.28 -4.93
C ASN A 155 -25.95 47.35 -5.45
N LYS A 156 -25.55 46.48 -6.40
CA LYS A 156 -24.18 46.44 -6.94
C LYS A 156 -23.72 47.73 -7.64
N LYS A 157 -24.64 48.56 -8.12
CA LYS A 157 -24.29 49.84 -8.77
C LYS A 157 -23.84 50.88 -7.75
N ASP A 158 -24.34 50.78 -6.52
CA ASP A 158 -24.13 51.77 -5.47
C ASP A 158 -23.04 51.30 -4.48
N GLU A 159 -22.80 49.99 -4.38
CA GLU A 159 -21.78 49.40 -3.51
C GLU A 159 -20.72 48.61 -4.29
N ALA A 160 -19.50 49.16 -4.38
CA ALA A 160 -18.37 48.52 -5.08
C ALA A 160 -18.03 47.11 -4.55
N ARG A 161 -18.28 46.84 -3.26
CA ARG A 161 -18.09 45.51 -2.66
C ARG A 161 -19.11 44.49 -3.15
N LEU A 162 -20.38 44.89 -3.32
CA LEU A 162 -21.42 44.04 -3.89
C LEU A 162 -21.21 43.84 -5.40
N ALA A 163 -20.66 44.82 -6.12
CA ALA A 163 -20.21 44.64 -7.50
C ALA A 163 -19.13 43.57 -7.63
N ALA A 164 -18.12 43.60 -6.75
CA ALA A 164 -17.10 42.58 -6.71
C ALA A 164 -17.69 41.20 -6.38
N LEU A 165 -18.58 41.10 -5.39
CA LEU A 165 -19.25 39.86 -5.02
C LEU A 165 -20.14 39.31 -6.16
N SER A 166 -20.89 40.16 -6.85
CA SER A 166 -21.70 39.82 -8.04
C SER A 166 -20.82 39.19 -9.14
N HIS A 167 -19.71 39.85 -9.48
CA HIS A 167 -18.76 39.34 -10.47
C HIS A 167 -18.13 38.00 -10.05
N ILE A 168 -17.88 37.80 -8.75
CA ILE A 168 -17.35 36.53 -8.24
C ILE A 168 -18.39 35.42 -8.42
N ILE A 169 -19.64 35.65 -8.01
CA ILE A 169 -20.74 34.68 -8.15
C ILE A 169 -20.97 34.31 -9.63
N ASP A 170 -20.91 35.28 -10.53
CA ASP A 170 -21.06 35.07 -11.97
C ASP A 170 -19.92 34.23 -12.58
N VAL A 171 -18.68 34.44 -12.14
CA VAL A 171 -17.49 33.73 -12.64
C VAL A 171 -17.38 32.32 -12.06
N THR A 172 -17.76 32.12 -10.80
CA THR A 172 -17.64 30.81 -10.12
C THR A 172 -18.72 29.82 -10.50
N GLY A 173 -19.69 30.21 -11.34
CA GLY A 173 -20.92 29.46 -11.52
C GLY A 173 -21.79 29.51 -10.27
N ASN A 174 -23.06 29.16 -10.42
CA ASN A 174 -24.02 29.08 -9.32
C ASN A 174 -23.36 28.27 -8.17
N LEU A 175 -23.29 28.82 -6.95
CA LEU A 175 -22.52 28.25 -5.82
C LEU A 175 -22.82 26.77 -5.52
N ALA A 176 -23.90 26.24 -6.09
CA ALA A 176 -24.26 24.83 -6.14
C ALA A 176 -23.22 23.90 -6.83
N GLU A 177 -22.34 24.41 -7.71
CA GLU A 177 -21.40 23.60 -8.50
C GLU A 177 -20.07 23.26 -7.79
N GLY A 178 -19.93 23.55 -6.49
CA GLY A 178 -18.83 23.03 -5.67
C GLY A 178 -17.64 23.96 -5.47
N THR A 179 -17.80 25.27 -5.70
CA THR A 179 -16.76 26.25 -5.35
C THR A 179 -16.67 26.38 -3.82
N PRO A 180 -15.51 26.09 -3.19
CA PRO A 180 -15.39 26.11 -1.74
C PRO A 180 -15.63 27.51 -1.16
N PHE A 181 -16.41 27.59 -0.08
CA PHE A 181 -16.59 28.80 0.73
C PHE A 181 -15.35 29.08 1.60
N THR A 182 -14.17 29.08 1.00
CA THR A 182 -12.89 29.19 1.72
C THR A 182 -12.02 30.30 1.14
N GLY A 183 -11.12 30.84 1.96
CA GLY A 183 -10.16 31.88 1.55
C GLY A 183 -10.78 33.28 1.33
N MET A 184 -10.24 34.04 0.37
CA MET A 184 -10.55 35.46 0.16
C MET A 184 -12.02 35.71 -0.23
N PHE A 185 -12.69 34.72 -0.82
CA PHE A 185 -14.10 34.80 -1.21
C PHE A 185 -15.07 34.75 -0.02
N ALA A 186 -14.69 34.02 1.03
CA ALA A 186 -15.53 33.88 2.22
C ALA A 186 -15.76 35.24 2.89
N GLY A 187 -14.72 36.09 2.98
CA GLY A 187 -14.83 37.43 3.57
C GLY A 187 -15.83 38.33 2.85
N SER A 188 -15.74 38.44 1.52
CA SER A 188 -16.69 39.26 0.74
C SER A 188 -18.12 38.73 0.80
N LEU A 189 -18.29 37.40 0.85
CA LEU A 189 -19.60 36.80 1.01
C LEU A 189 -20.20 37.08 2.39
N PHE A 190 -19.45 36.87 3.47
CA PHE A 190 -19.93 37.13 4.84
C PHE A 190 -20.26 38.61 5.05
N ASP A 191 -19.43 39.51 4.52
CA ASP A 191 -19.72 40.95 4.52
C ASP A 191 -21.00 41.26 3.74
N GLY A 192 -21.17 40.68 2.55
CA GLY A 192 -22.37 40.85 1.73
C GLY A 192 -23.63 40.36 2.42
N ILE A 193 -23.59 39.17 3.03
CA ILE A 193 -24.71 38.63 3.81
C ILE A 193 -24.99 39.54 5.03
N GLY A 194 -23.95 40.06 5.68
CA GLY A 194 -24.07 41.01 6.78
C GLY A 194 -24.77 42.31 6.35
N SER A 195 -24.38 42.89 5.22
CA SER A 195 -25.04 44.06 4.62
C SER A 195 -26.51 43.76 4.30
N PHE A 196 -26.80 42.61 3.71
CA PHE A 196 -28.16 42.17 3.42
C PHE A 196 -29.01 42.05 4.70
N ILE A 197 -28.48 41.44 5.76
CA ILE A 197 -29.18 41.34 7.05
C ILE A 197 -29.46 42.72 7.62
N ASN A 198 -28.50 43.64 7.51
CA ASN A 198 -28.62 45.00 8.05
C ASN A 198 -29.58 45.89 7.23
N SER A 199 -29.76 45.63 5.93
CA SER A 199 -30.73 46.34 5.11
C SER A 199 -32.18 45.94 5.42
N LEU A 200 -32.40 44.80 6.07
CA LEU A 200 -33.74 44.30 6.41
C LEU A 200 -34.32 45.03 7.64
N GLY A 201 -35.44 45.72 7.43
CA GLY A 201 -36.13 46.51 8.44
C GLY A 201 -37.13 45.71 9.29
N ARG A 202 -37.95 46.42 10.08
CA ARG A 202 -39.00 45.80 10.93
C ARG A 202 -40.07 45.05 10.13
N ARG A 203 -40.30 45.42 8.87
CA ARG A 203 -41.29 44.79 7.98
C ARG A 203 -40.84 43.42 7.47
N ASP A 204 -39.52 43.19 7.42
CA ASP A 204 -38.92 41.98 6.87
C ASP A 204 -38.37 41.05 7.97
N ARG A 205 -38.99 41.08 9.15
CA ARG A 205 -38.52 40.35 10.33
C ARG A 205 -38.26 38.85 10.05
N ASN A 206 -39.17 38.20 9.34
CA ASN A 206 -39.03 36.78 8.98
C ASN A 206 -37.84 36.53 8.05
N LEU A 207 -37.62 37.41 7.06
CA LEU A 207 -36.48 37.31 6.15
C LEU A 207 -35.18 37.60 6.88
N ARG A 208 -35.19 38.51 7.86
CA ARG A 208 -34.03 38.80 8.71
C ARG A 208 -33.66 37.60 9.59
N GLU A 209 -34.64 36.97 10.23
CA GLU A 209 -34.44 35.75 11.02
C GLU A 209 -33.94 34.59 10.14
N LYS A 210 -34.55 34.38 8.96
CA LYS A 210 -34.07 33.40 7.95
C LYS A 210 -32.62 33.69 7.55
N SER A 211 -32.28 34.96 7.28
CA SER A 211 -30.95 35.37 6.85
C SER A 211 -29.90 35.20 7.93
N MET A 212 -30.21 35.47 9.19
CA MET A 212 -29.32 35.15 10.33
C MET A 212 -29.07 33.64 10.42
N LYS A 213 -30.11 32.81 10.25
CA LYS A 213 -29.96 31.35 10.24
C LYS A 213 -29.05 30.88 9.09
N MET A 214 -29.24 31.42 7.88
CA MET A 214 -28.41 31.07 6.72
C MET A 214 -26.98 31.60 6.83
N PHE A 215 -26.77 32.74 7.45
CA PHE A 215 -25.44 33.25 7.79
C PHE A 215 -24.69 32.29 8.73
N ASN A 216 -25.34 31.85 9.81
CA ASN A 216 -24.75 30.90 10.75
C ASN A 216 -24.46 29.55 10.07
N LEU A 217 -25.40 29.03 9.27
CA LEU A 217 -25.18 27.82 8.48
C LEU A 217 -24.00 27.96 7.51
N THR A 218 -23.92 29.06 6.76
CA THR A 218 -22.80 29.35 5.85
C THR A 218 -21.47 29.38 6.61
N THR A 219 -21.48 29.93 7.83
CA THR A 219 -20.30 29.99 8.70
C THR A 219 -19.86 28.59 9.12
N SER A 220 -20.77 27.77 9.66
CA SER A 220 -20.47 26.39 10.07
C SER A 220 -19.97 25.54 8.89
N VAL A 221 -20.64 25.62 7.73
CA VAL A 221 -20.23 24.86 6.53
C VAL A 221 -18.89 25.35 5.98
N SER A 222 -18.62 26.66 6.00
CA SER A 222 -17.34 27.23 5.57
C SER A 222 -16.19 26.76 6.46
N GLN A 223 -16.37 26.78 7.79
CA GLN A 223 -15.36 26.28 8.72
C GLN A 223 -15.13 24.77 8.55
N PHE A 224 -16.21 23.98 8.44
CA PHE A 224 -16.13 22.55 8.16
C PHE A 224 -15.37 22.28 6.87
N THR A 225 -15.66 23.04 5.81
CA THR A 225 -15.01 22.88 4.50
C THR A 225 -13.53 23.26 4.57
N HIS A 226 -13.17 24.33 5.27
CA HIS A 226 -11.79 24.70 5.48
C HIS A 226 -11.00 23.57 6.18
N ASP A 227 -11.52 23.03 7.27
CA ASP A 227 -10.87 21.95 8.01
C ASP A 227 -10.81 20.66 7.17
N LYS A 228 -11.87 20.35 6.41
CA LYS A 228 -11.89 19.25 5.45
C LYS A 228 -10.80 19.39 4.40
N ASP A 229 -10.64 20.57 3.80
CA ASP A 229 -9.69 20.81 2.71
C ASP A 229 -8.22 20.63 3.15
N LEU A 230 -7.93 20.89 4.44
CA LEU A 230 -6.62 20.57 5.03
C LEU A 230 -6.34 19.06 5.02
N ILE A 231 -7.37 18.24 5.25
CA ILE A 231 -7.27 16.77 5.20
C ILE A 231 -7.18 16.28 3.74
N GLU A 232 -7.98 16.85 2.83
CA GLU A 232 -7.96 16.51 1.40
C GLU A 232 -6.62 16.83 0.72
N THR A 233 -5.89 17.82 1.22
CA THR A 233 -4.54 18.13 0.71
C THR A 233 -3.57 16.98 0.93
N GLU A 234 -3.61 16.33 2.10
CA GLU A 234 -2.80 15.12 2.37
C GLU A 234 -3.25 13.96 1.47
N TRP A 235 -4.55 13.84 1.22
CA TRP A 235 -5.10 12.79 0.35
C TRP A 235 -4.58 12.88 -1.10
N LYS A 236 -4.39 14.09 -1.64
CA LYS A 236 -3.72 14.30 -2.94
C LYS A 236 -2.28 13.79 -2.92
N GLY A 237 -1.55 14.04 -1.81
CA GLY A 237 -0.19 13.54 -1.61
C GLY A 237 -0.12 12.00 -1.54
N ILE A 238 -1.07 11.38 -0.85
CA ILE A 238 -1.23 9.92 -0.80
C ILE A 238 -1.50 9.36 -2.20
N THR A 239 -2.44 9.95 -2.94
CA THR A 239 -2.79 9.53 -4.31
C THR A 239 -1.58 9.57 -5.23
N LYS A 240 -0.80 10.66 -5.18
CA LYS A 240 0.45 10.77 -5.94
C LYS A 240 1.44 9.65 -5.57
N SER A 241 1.63 9.39 -4.27
CA SER A 241 2.53 8.35 -3.77
C SER A 241 2.10 6.95 -4.24
N LEU A 242 0.79 6.70 -4.31
CA LEU A 242 0.24 5.43 -4.77
C LEU A 242 0.41 5.23 -6.28
N ASN A 243 0.26 6.28 -7.07
CA ASN A 243 0.55 6.25 -8.50
C ASN A 243 2.04 5.96 -8.76
N GLU A 244 2.94 6.65 -8.05
CA GLU A 244 4.38 6.40 -8.12
C GLU A 244 4.73 4.96 -7.71
N LEU A 245 4.11 4.44 -6.63
CA LEU A 245 4.29 3.03 -6.24
C LEU A 245 3.83 2.07 -7.35
N THR A 246 2.70 2.36 -7.98
CA THR A 246 2.15 1.54 -9.07
C THR A 246 3.10 1.53 -10.27
N GLU A 247 3.69 2.66 -10.63
CA GLU A 247 4.69 2.73 -11.70
C GLU A 247 5.95 1.92 -11.37
N LEU A 248 6.50 2.09 -10.16
CA LEU A 248 7.69 1.35 -9.72
C LEU A 248 7.42 -0.16 -9.63
N GLN A 249 6.23 -0.56 -9.18
CA GLN A 249 5.84 -1.96 -9.14
C GLN A 249 5.71 -2.55 -10.56
N ASN A 250 5.16 -1.81 -11.52
CA ASN A 250 5.10 -2.24 -12.91
C ASN A 250 6.50 -2.42 -13.52
N GLN A 251 7.44 -1.52 -13.21
CA GLN A 251 8.84 -1.64 -13.63
C GLN A 251 9.51 -2.88 -13.02
N ALA A 252 9.28 -3.13 -11.72
CA ALA A 252 9.81 -4.33 -11.06
C ALA A 252 9.19 -5.62 -11.63
N MET A 253 7.89 -5.61 -11.97
CA MET A 253 7.21 -6.72 -12.64
C MET A 253 7.82 -7.01 -14.01
N GLU A 254 8.08 -5.98 -14.81
CA GLU A 254 8.74 -6.13 -16.11
C GLU A 254 10.15 -6.70 -15.96
N ALA A 255 10.96 -6.15 -15.04
CA ALA A 255 12.31 -6.62 -14.80
C ALA A 255 12.37 -8.08 -14.32
N ASN A 256 11.50 -8.46 -13.38
CA ASN A 256 11.52 -9.78 -12.77
C ASN A 256 10.73 -10.79 -13.59
N VAL A 257 9.43 -10.58 -13.78
CA VAL A 257 8.55 -11.58 -14.37
C VAL A 257 8.82 -11.72 -15.87
N VAL A 258 8.95 -10.61 -16.61
CA VAL A 258 9.15 -10.66 -18.06
C VAL A 258 10.61 -10.95 -18.40
N ASN A 259 11.54 -10.09 -17.97
CA ASN A 259 12.93 -10.15 -18.44
C ASN A 259 13.74 -11.28 -17.80
N LEU A 260 13.65 -11.46 -16.48
CA LEU A 260 14.44 -12.48 -15.77
C LEU A 260 13.82 -13.87 -15.84
N LEU A 261 12.51 -13.98 -15.61
CA LEU A 261 11.82 -15.27 -15.61
C LEU A 261 11.35 -15.71 -17.01
N GLY A 262 11.25 -14.79 -17.97
CA GLY A 262 10.80 -15.09 -19.33
C GLY A 262 9.29 -15.34 -19.40
N ILE A 263 8.50 -14.77 -18.49
CA ILE A 263 7.06 -14.96 -18.42
C ILE A 263 6.37 -13.76 -19.08
N GLU A 264 5.60 -14.02 -20.13
CA GLU A 264 4.80 -12.98 -20.79
C GLU A 264 3.79 -12.34 -19.81
N LYS A 265 3.65 -11.01 -19.89
CA LYS A 265 2.78 -10.22 -19.02
C LYS A 265 1.31 -10.66 -19.14
N GLU A 266 0.87 -11.01 -20.35
CA GLU A 266 -0.47 -11.50 -20.65
C GLU A 266 -0.74 -12.85 -19.97
N VAL A 267 0.25 -13.75 -19.97
CA VAL A 267 0.16 -15.05 -19.30
C VAL A 267 0.08 -14.86 -17.80
N PHE A 268 0.93 -13.99 -17.23
CA PHE A 268 0.87 -13.65 -15.81
C PHE A 268 -0.50 -13.08 -15.42
N ASN A 269 -1.00 -12.10 -16.18
CA ASN A 269 -2.29 -11.49 -15.92
C ASN A 269 -3.45 -12.50 -15.98
N LYS A 270 -3.44 -13.38 -16.98
CA LYS A 270 -4.48 -14.39 -17.15
C LYS A 270 -4.47 -15.45 -16.05
N ARG A 271 -3.29 -15.95 -15.67
CA ARG A 271 -3.14 -17.08 -14.75
C ARG A 271 -3.04 -16.70 -13.27
N PHE A 272 -2.74 -15.43 -12.98
CA PHE A 272 -2.65 -14.94 -11.61
C PHE A 272 -3.60 -13.78 -11.32
N THR A 273 -3.40 -12.65 -11.99
CA THR A 273 -4.04 -11.38 -11.66
C THR A 273 -5.56 -11.44 -11.79
N ASN A 274 -6.04 -12.01 -12.90
CA ASN A 274 -7.45 -12.08 -13.26
C ASN A 274 -8.06 -13.47 -12.99
N GLU A 275 -7.26 -14.43 -12.54
CA GLU A 275 -7.74 -15.77 -12.18
C GLU A 275 -8.54 -15.69 -10.89
N THR A 276 -9.76 -16.21 -10.88
CA THR A 276 -10.67 -16.17 -9.73
C THR A 276 -10.51 -17.38 -8.82
N ASP A 277 -10.09 -18.52 -9.37
CA ASP A 277 -9.85 -19.76 -8.64
C ASP A 277 -8.57 -19.67 -7.79
N ALA A 278 -8.72 -19.75 -6.47
CA ALA A 278 -7.61 -19.69 -5.54
C ALA A 278 -6.58 -20.81 -5.75
N LYS A 279 -7.01 -22.05 -6.04
CA LYS A 279 -6.10 -23.18 -6.22
C LYS A 279 -5.24 -23.03 -7.46
N LYS A 280 -5.83 -22.56 -8.57
CA LYS A 280 -5.09 -22.29 -9.82
C LYS A 280 -4.03 -21.22 -9.63
N ARG A 281 -4.37 -20.15 -8.90
CA ARG A 281 -3.40 -19.10 -8.55
C ARG A 281 -2.28 -19.65 -7.67
N THR A 282 -2.61 -20.44 -6.65
CA THR A 282 -1.60 -21.05 -5.77
C THR A 282 -0.63 -21.88 -6.59
N GLN A 283 -1.14 -22.74 -7.47
CA GLN A 283 -0.29 -23.57 -8.31
C GLN A 283 0.60 -22.73 -9.22
N TYR A 284 0.05 -21.72 -9.88
CA TYR A 284 0.82 -20.86 -10.78
C TYR A 284 1.93 -20.09 -10.04
N ILE A 285 1.66 -19.63 -8.82
CA ILE A 285 2.65 -18.96 -7.97
C ILE A 285 3.76 -19.91 -7.52
N ILE A 286 3.43 -21.17 -7.21
CA ILE A 286 4.43 -22.21 -6.95
C ILE A 286 5.29 -22.48 -8.20
N ASP A 287 4.68 -22.50 -9.38
CA ASP A 287 5.41 -22.70 -10.63
C ASP A 287 6.38 -21.54 -10.89
N ILE A 288 5.94 -20.30 -10.68
CA ILE A 288 6.79 -19.10 -10.77
C ILE A 288 7.95 -19.15 -9.77
N SER A 289 7.69 -19.55 -8.51
CA SER A 289 8.73 -19.75 -7.49
C SER A 289 9.83 -20.69 -7.99
N LYS A 290 9.44 -21.82 -8.59
CA LYS A 290 10.39 -22.80 -9.13
C LYS A 290 11.18 -22.25 -10.31
N ILE A 291 10.56 -21.46 -11.17
CA ILE A 291 11.27 -20.79 -12.29
C ILE A 291 12.31 -19.82 -11.73
N ALA A 292 11.95 -19.01 -10.73
CA ALA A 292 12.87 -18.07 -10.07
C ALA A 292 14.06 -18.80 -9.43
N GLU A 293 13.80 -19.90 -8.72
CA GLU A 293 14.83 -20.77 -8.18
C GLU A 293 15.79 -21.33 -9.23
N ASN A 294 15.26 -21.81 -10.36
CA ASN A 294 16.08 -22.36 -11.44
C ASN A 294 16.95 -21.29 -12.10
N LYS A 295 16.46 -20.05 -12.19
CA LYS A 295 17.23 -18.93 -12.75
C LYS A 295 18.50 -18.62 -11.96
N ILE A 296 18.45 -18.73 -10.64
CA ILE A 296 19.64 -18.59 -9.79
C ILE A 296 20.70 -19.65 -10.14
N VAL A 297 20.27 -20.91 -10.32
CA VAL A 297 21.17 -22.02 -10.66
C VAL A 297 21.76 -21.83 -12.07
N GLU A 298 20.93 -21.43 -13.04
CA GLU A 298 21.36 -21.13 -14.40
C GLU A 298 22.39 -19.99 -14.44
N GLU A 299 22.16 -18.91 -13.69
CA GLU A 299 23.06 -17.75 -13.70
C GLU A 299 24.37 -18.05 -12.97
N ARG A 300 24.33 -18.79 -11.85
CA ARG A 300 25.56 -19.28 -11.17
C ARG A 300 26.43 -20.10 -12.11
N ALA A 301 25.83 -20.94 -12.95
CA ALA A 301 26.55 -21.79 -13.90
C ALA A 301 27.15 -20.99 -15.07
N LYS A 302 26.47 -19.93 -15.52
CA LYS A 302 26.92 -19.09 -16.65
C LYS A 302 27.93 -18.01 -16.23
N ASN A 303 27.73 -17.41 -15.07
CA ASN A 303 28.49 -16.26 -14.57
C ASN A 303 28.93 -16.48 -13.12
N PRO A 304 29.86 -17.41 -12.87
CA PRO A 304 30.20 -17.85 -11.52
C PRO A 304 30.72 -16.74 -10.60
N GLU A 305 31.35 -15.70 -11.14
CA GLU A 305 31.94 -14.63 -10.33
C GLU A 305 30.93 -13.54 -9.95
N ASN A 306 29.97 -13.22 -10.83
CA ASN A 306 29.13 -12.03 -10.68
C ASN A 306 27.61 -12.28 -10.70
N TRP A 307 27.16 -13.53 -10.66
CA TRP A 307 25.73 -13.89 -10.70
C TRP A 307 24.87 -13.26 -9.60
N LYS A 308 25.44 -12.92 -8.43
CA LYS A 308 24.67 -12.45 -7.27
C LYS A 308 24.07 -11.05 -7.43
N GLN A 309 24.81 -10.13 -8.05
CA GLN A 309 24.53 -8.69 -7.96
C GLN A 309 23.16 -8.33 -8.55
N GLN A 310 22.82 -8.91 -9.70
CA GLN A 310 21.54 -8.61 -10.37
C GLN A 310 20.36 -9.00 -9.49
N TYR A 311 20.38 -10.21 -8.94
CA TYR A 311 19.30 -10.70 -8.07
C TYR A 311 19.26 -9.94 -6.75
N PHE A 312 20.41 -9.60 -6.16
CA PHE A 312 20.47 -8.76 -4.97
C PHE A 312 19.75 -7.43 -5.19
N ASN A 313 20.05 -6.72 -6.28
CA ASN A 313 19.40 -5.46 -6.61
C ASN A 313 17.89 -5.61 -6.81
N GLN A 314 17.43 -6.70 -7.43
CA GLN A 314 15.99 -6.97 -7.59
C GLN A 314 15.32 -7.25 -6.24
N MET A 315 15.96 -8.03 -5.39
CA MET A 315 15.45 -8.32 -4.04
C MET A 315 15.31 -7.02 -3.23
N GLU A 316 16.35 -6.18 -3.22
CA GLU A 316 16.31 -4.88 -2.55
C GLU A 316 15.19 -3.97 -3.10
N ALA A 317 15.00 -3.94 -4.42
CA ALA A 317 13.93 -3.16 -5.04
C ALA A 317 12.54 -3.62 -4.58
N VAL A 318 12.28 -4.93 -4.52
CA VAL A 318 11.00 -5.47 -4.04
C VAL A 318 10.79 -5.18 -2.55
N GLN A 319 11.82 -5.30 -1.72
CA GLN A 319 11.72 -4.98 -0.29
C GLN A 319 11.37 -3.50 -0.10
N ASN A 320 12.05 -2.62 -0.82
CA ASN A 320 11.76 -1.18 -0.80
C ASN A 320 10.32 -0.86 -1.25
N LEU A 321 9.82 -1.56 -2.28
CA LEU A 321 8.42 -1.45 -2.71
C LEU A 321 7.45 -1.83 -1.58
N LYS A 322 7.71 -2.94 -0.89
CA LYS A 322 6.84 -3.43 0.19
C LYS A 322 6.83 -2.47 1.40
N ILE A 323 7.99 -1.92 1.76
CA ILE A 323 8.08 -0.85 2.79
C ILE A 323 7.24 0.35 2.37
N ARG A 324 7.41 0.86 1.14
CA ARG A 324 6.65 2.01 0.63
C ARG A 324 5.14 1.76 0.65
N PHE A 325 4.70 0.56 0.28
CA PHE A 325 3.31 0.17 0.37
C PHE A 325 2.80 0.19 1.82
N GLY A 326 3.56 -0.38 2.77
CA GLY A 326 3.29 -0.28 4.21
C GLY A 326 3.18 1.17 4.71
N THR A 327 4.10 2.05 4.29
CA THR A 327 4.05 3.48 4.63
C THR A 327 2.83 4.19 4.06
N ILE A 328 2.45 3.91 2.81
CA ILE A 328 1.27 4.51 2.18
C ILE A 328 0.00 4.06 2.90
N THR A 329 -0.12 2.76 3.20
CA THR A 329 -1.27 2.22 3.93
C THR A 329 -1.39 2.80 5.34
N PHE A 330 -0.25 3.04 6.02
CA PHE A 330 -0.24 3.75 7.30
C PHE A 330 -0.72 5.20 7.18
N ARG A 331 -0.22 5.96 6.19
CA ARG A 331 -0.67 7.34 5.93
C ARG A 331 -2.16 7.42 5.62
N ILE A 332 -2.72 6.42 4.93
CA ILE A 332 -4.16 6.33 4.68
C ILE A 332 -4.92 6.18 5.99
N LEU A 333 -4.52 5.28 6.88
CA LEU A 333 -5.15 5.13 8.20
C LEU A 333 -5.09 6.42 9.02
N GLU A 334 -3.92 7.06 9.09
CA GLU A 334 -3.78 8.34 9.79
C GLU A 334 -4.70 9.41 9.19
N ASN A 335 -4.86 9.43 7.87
CA ASN A 335 -5.75 10.38 7.22
C ASN A 335 -7.24 10.07 7.50
N LEU A 336 -7.62 8.80 7.57
CA LEU A 336 -8.96 8.38 8.01
C LEU A 336 -9.24 8.82 9.46
N ASP A 337 -8.25 8.74 10.34
CA ASP A 337 -8.36 9.22 11.73
C ASP A 337 -8.54 10.73 11.82
N LYS A 338 -7.92 11.52 10.92
CA LYS A 338 -8.17 12.97 10.85
C LYS A 338 -9.63 13.29 10.52
N TYR A 339 -10.28 12.52 9.64
CA TYR A 339 -11.71 12.71 9.39
C TYR A 339 -12.55 12.40 10.63
N LYS A 340 -12.16 11.43 11.46
CA LYS A 340 -12.85 11.17 12.73
C LYS A 340 -12.80 12.37 13.66
N VAL A 341 -11.62 12.98 13.80
CA VAL A 341 -11.44 14.21 14.59
C VAL A 341 -12.29 15.36 14.03
N LEU A 342 -12.35 15.50 12.71
CA LEU A 342 -13.22 16.49 12.04
C LEU A 342 -14.70 16.25 12.38
N ILE A 343 -15.16 15.01 12.27
CA ILE A 343 -16.55 14.64 12.55
C ILE A 343 -16.90 14.94 14.01
N ASP A 344 -16.04 14.55 14.96
CA ASP A 344 -16.24 14.79 16.38
C ASP A 344 -16.33 16.28 16.71
N LYS A 345 -15.51 17.12 16.05
CA LYS A 345 -15.54 18.58 16.21
C LYS A 345 -16.90 19.20 15.88
N TYR A 346 -17.56 18.70 14.83
CA TYR A 346 -18.83 19.25 14.33
C TYR A 346 -20.07 18.46 14.77
N LYS A 347 -19.91 17.41 15.57
CA LYS A 347 -20.99 16.50 15.97
C LYS A 347 -22.12 17.19 16.77
N GLN A 348 -21.79 18.29 17.44
CA GLN A 348 -22.74 19.10 18.22
C GLN A 348 -23.17 20.39 17.50
N ASP A 349 -22.71 20.63 16.27
CA ASP A 349 -23.13 21.79 15.49
C ASP A 349 -24.61 21.67 15.11
N GLU A 350 -25.39 22.73 15.34
CA GLU A 350 -26.85 22.75 15.16
C GLU A 350 -27.26 22.36 13.73
N PHE A 351 -26.45 22.73 12.74
CA PHE A 351 -26.70 22.51 11.32
C PHE A 351 -26.09 21.22 10.79
N LEU A 352 -24.93 20.80 11.33
CA LEU A 352 -24.14 19.70 10.79
C LEU A 352 -24.36 18.36 11.51
N LYS A 353 -24.90 18.35 12.74
CA LYS A 353 -25.00 17.14 13.60
C LYS A 353 -25.50 15.89 12.88
N ASP A 354 -26.58 15.98 12.10
CA ASP A 354 -27.20 14.81 11.47
C ASP A 354 -26.32 14.26 10.34
N ARG A 355 -25.63 15.16 9.63
CA ARG A 355 -24.65 14.79 8.60
C ARG A 355 -23.38 14.22 9.22
N MET A 356 -22.94 14.73 10.37
CA MET A 356 -21.81 14.18 11.11
C MET A 356 -22.07 12.74 11.55
N ASN A 357 -23.28 12.44 12.06
CA ASN A 357 -23.67 11.06 12.40
C ASN A 357 -23.63 10.14 11.16
N GLN A 358 -24.09 10.61 10.00
CA GLN A 358 -24.00 9.84 8.75
C GLN A 358 -22.57 9.64 8.27
N LEU A 359 -21.72 10.66 8.39
CA LEU A 359 -20.31 10.58 8.04
C LEU A 359 -19.56 9.62 8.96
N GLU A 360 -19.87 9.61 10.26
CA GLU A 360 -19.28 8.70 11.24
C GLU A 360 -19.53 7.24 10.86
N LEU A 361 -20.80 6.87 10.63
CA LEU A 361 -21.16 5.51 10.21
C LEU A 361 -20.44 5.09 8.93
N LYS A 362 -20.35 5.99 7.96
CA LYS A 362 -19.65 5.71 6.69
C LYS A 362 -18.15 5.62 6.89
N LEU A 363 -17.55 6.47 7.72
CA LEU A 363 -16.13 6.44 8.04
C LEU A 363 -15.76 5.15 8.76
N ASP A 364 -16.58 4.68 9.70
CA ASP A 364 -16.33 3.43 10.41
C ASP A 364 -16.36 2.21 9.48
N LEU A 365 -17.33 2.16 8.55
CA LEU A 365 -17.34 1.13 7.49
C LEU A 365 -16.08 1.21 6.62
N VAL A 366 -15.71 2.44 6.26
CA VAL A 366 -14.54 2.72 5.42
C VAL A 366 -13.26 2.25 6.09
N LYS A 367 -13.07 2.61 7.37
CA LYS A 367 -11.91 2.28 8.18
C LYS A 367 -11.86 0.80 8.52
N GLY A 368 -12.97 0.21 8.98
CA GLY A 368 -13.04 -1.21 9.31
C GLY A 368 -12.76 -2.10 8.10
N SER A 369 -13.28 -1.73 6.92
CA SER A 369 -12.94 -2.42 5.67
C SER A 369 -11.48 -2.26 5.27
N PHE A 370 -10.86 -1.11 5.56
CA PHE A 370 -9.44 -0.90 5.27
C PHE A 370 -8.57 -1.74 6.20
N GLU A 371 -8.80 -1.67 7.51
CA GLU A 371 -8.03 -2.40 8.53
C GLU A 371 -8.16 -3.92 8.38
N SER A 372 -9.32 -4.42 7.93
CA SER A 372 -9.50 -5.85 7.66
C SER A 372 -8.78 -6.31 6.39
N THR A 373 -8.54 -5.40 5.44
CA THR A 373 -7.91 -5.73 4.15
C THR A 373 -6.40 -5.49 4.18
N PHE A 374 -5.95 -4.43 4.86
CA PHE A 374 -4.58 -3.95 4.87
C PHE A 374 -4.10 -3.83 6.32
N ASN A 375 -2.99 -4.51 6.64
CA ASN A 375 -2.31 -4.37 7.92
C ASN A 375 -0.94 -3.70 7.71
N PRO A 376 -0.82 -2.36 7.90
CA PRO A 376 0.42 -1.63 7.62
C PRO A 376 1.63 -2.14 8.41
N GLN A 377 1.42 -2.52 9.67
CA GLN A 377 2.49 -3.02 10.54
C GLN A 377 3.03 -4.37 10.05
N GLU A 378 2.12 -5.25 9.60
CA GLU A 378 2.47 -6.54 9.00
C GLU A 378 3.34 -6.35 7.75
N TYR A 379 3.00 -5.38 6.88
CA TYR A 379 3.78 -5.12 5.67
C TYR A 379 5.21 -4.68 5.97
N ILE A 380 5.37 -3.75 6.92
CA ILE A 380 6.70 -3.23 7.31
C ILE A 380 7.51 -4.33 8.00
N ARG A 381 6.93 -5.04 8.97
CA ARG A 381 7.60 -6.16 9.66
C ARG A 381 8.02 -7.25 8.68
N ALA A 382 7.09 -7.73 7.87
CA ALA A 382 7.34 -8.78 6.89
C ALA A 382 8.37 -8.35 5.83
N SER A 383 8.52 -7.04 5.57
CA SER A 383 9.56 -6.54 4.69
C SER A 383 10.95 -6.57 5.34
N ASN A 384 11.05 -6.27 6.63
CA ASN A 384 12.33 -6.33 7.35
C ASN A 384 12.83 -7.77 7.54
N GLU A 385 11.90 -8.72 7.63
CA GLU A 385 12.19 -10.16 7.79
C GLU A 385 12.16 -10.93 6.47
N MET A 386 12.06 -10.21 5.33
CA MET A 386 11.76 -10.80 4.02
C MET A 386 12.86 -11.71 3.48
N TYR A 387 14.12 -11.39 3.80
CA TYR A 387 15.30 -12.08 3.29
C TYR A 387 16.14 -12.63 4.40
N ILE A 388 16.73 -13.80 4.14
CA ILE A 388 17.76 -14.35 5.00
C ILE A 388 19.01 -13.49 4.88
N VAL A 389 19.50 -13.04 6.03
CA VAL A 389 20.82 -12.43 6.20
C VAL A 389 21.79 -13.55 6.60
N GLU A 390 22.93 -13.65 5.91
CA GLU A 390 24.03 -14.57 6.25
C GLU A 390 24.77 -14.15 7.51
#